data_AF-A0A2E9H0T3-F1
#
_entry.id   AF-A0A2E9H0T3-F1
#
_cell.length_a   1.000
_cell.length_b   1.000
_cell.length_c   1.000
_cell.angle_alpha   90.00
_cell.angle_beta   90.00
_cell.angle_gamma   90.00
#
_symmetry.space_group_name_H-M   'P 1'
#
loop_
_entity.id
_entity.type
_entity.pdbx_description
1 polymer ?
#
loop_
_entity_poly.entity_id
_entity_poly.type
_entity_poly.pdbx_seq_one_letter_code
_entity_poly.pdbx_strand_id
1 'polypeptide(L)'
;MPHTNSIPKLEKDAAAAKLYSLGIRSASDFQALCSGRLSNVTRPADIPSNPIAYYDVDSFVEFIAIGEQALKSGAFTSDSDDIMSYDALKALVRKHRIVSIREWKHAVKNDVLPGKYPTAPHNYYPEFEGWEAFLAPKSARFLDFSEAREKAIELAKEYELRTAYHWRWLSRQGLRPKGLPASPDQYYEEFKTWKHFYGLKSV
;
A
#
# COMPACT_ATOMS: atom_id res chain seq x y z
N MET A 1 14.16 0.44 -17.73
CA MET A 1 12.70 0.68 -17.85
C MET A 1 12.03 0.02 -16.64
N PRO A 2 11.05 0.68 -15.99
CA PRO A 2 10.34 0.09 -14.87
C PRO A 2 9.57 -1.17 -15.33
N HIS A 3 9.44 -2.17 -14.46
CA HIS A 3 8.70 -3.38 -14.79
C HIS A 3 7.20 -3.08 -14.78
N THR A 4 6.63 -2.94 -15.98
CA THR A 4 5.25 -2.49 -16.20
C THR A 4 4.17 -3.52 -15.89
N ASN A 5 4.52 -4.76 -15.54
CA ASN A 5 3.55 -5.84 -15.31
C ASN A 5 2.74 -5.64 -14.02
N SER A 6 3.23 -4.76 -13.14
CA SER A 6 2.59 -4.46 -11.87
C SER A 6 1.45 -3.44 -12.01
N ILE A 7 1.19 -2.91 -13.19
CA ILE A 7 0.24 -1.81 -13.41
C ILE A 7 -0.98 -2.31 -14.19
N PRO A 8 -2.20 -1.95 -13.74
CA PRO A 8 -3.42 -2.19 -14.50
C PRO A 8 -3.32 -1.62 -15.92
N LYS A 9 -3.66 -2.42 -16.93
CA LYS A 9 -3.62 -1.99 -18.32
C LYS A 9 -4.88 -1.20 -18.65
N LEU A 10 -4.76 -0.25 -19.57
CA LEU A 10 -5.92 0.46 -20.11
C LEU A 10 -6.85 -0.51 -20.85
N GLU A 11 -8.12 -0.14 -20.92
CA GLU A 11 -9.07 -0.79 -21.83
C GLU A 11 -8.64 -0.63 -23.28
N LYS A 12 -9.05 -1.56 -24.14
CA LYS A 12 -8.61 -1.67 -25.54
C LYS A 12 -8.64 -0.33 -26.28
N ASP A 13 -9.78 0.34 -26.27
CA ASP A 13 -10.00 1.57 -27.03
C ASP A 13 -9.17 2.74 -26.48
N ALA A 14 -9.02 2.81 -25.15
CA ALA A 14 -8.20 3.82 -24.48
C ALA A 14 -6.70 3.60 -24.73
N ALA A 15 -6.24 2.35 -24.71
CA ALA A 15 -4.86 1.99 -25.02
C ALA A 15 -4.51 2.33 -26.48
N ALA A 16 -5.40 1.98 -27.41
CA ALA A 16 -5.26 2.30 -28.83
C ALA A 16 -5.24 3.81 -29.08
N ALA A 17 -6.19 4.55 -28.49
CA ALA A 17 -6.25 6.01 -28.61
C ALA A 17 -5.01 6.69 -28.04
N LYS A 18 -4.48 6.20 -26.90
CA LYS A 18 -3.23 6.68 -26.31
C LYS A 18 -2.02 6.43 -27.21
N LEU A 19 -1.91 5.28 -27.86
CA LEU A 19 -0.83 5.06 -28.85
C LEU A 19 -0.99 5.97 -30.07
N TYR A 20 -2.22 6.15 -30.56
CA TYR A 20 -2.49 7.02 -31.69
C TYR A 20 -2.15 8.49 -31.37
N SER A 21 -2.48 8.98 -30.18
CA SER A 21 -2.15 10.34 -29.75
C SER A 21 -0.64 10.56 -29.58
N LEU A 22 0.12 9.52 -29.23
CA LEU A 22 1.59 9.53 -29.20
C LEU A 22 2.25 9.46 -30.59
N GLY A 23 1.48 9.46 -31.68
CA GLY A 23 2.00 9.42 -33.04
C GLY A 23 2.37 8.03 -33.56
N ILE A 24 2.04 6.97 -32.81
CA ILE A 24 2.28 5.58 -33.26
C ILE A 24 1.25 5.23 -34.34
N ARG A 25 1.70 4.76 -35.51
CA ARG A 25 0.82 4.41 -36.64
C ARG A 25 1.02 2.98 -37.13
N SER A 26 2.18 2.39 -36.87
CA SER A 26 2.55 1.05 -37.34
C SER A 26 3.18 0.19 -36.24
N ALA A 27 3.23 -1.12 -36.48
CA ALA A 27 3.93 -2.06 -35.59
C ALA A 27 5.42 -1.72 -35.45
N SER A 28 6.03 -1.20 -36.53
CA SER A 28 7.42 -0.71 -36.52
C SER A 28 7.61 0.48 -35.58
N ASP A 29 6.67 1.44 -35.60
CA ASP A 29 6.69 2.60 -34.68
C ASP A 29 6.56 2.13 -33.23
N PHE A 30 5.67 1.16 -32.98
CA PHE A 30 5.50 0.59 -31.65
C PHE A 30 6.73 -0.19 -31.18
N GLN A 31 7.40 -0.90 -32.08
CA GLN A 31 8.67 -1.57 -31.77
C GLN A 31 9.78 -0.56 -31.47
N ALA A 32 9.83 0.55 -32.20
CA ALA A 32 10.75 1.66 -31.91
C ALA A 32 10.47 2.29 -30.53
N LEU A 33 9.18 2.46 -30.18
CA LEU A 33 8.74 2.92 -28.86
C LEU A 33 9.16 1.94 -27.74
N CYS A 34 8.95 0.63 -27.94
CA CYS A 34 9.32 -0.41 -26.99
C CYS A 34 10.83 -0.49 -26.75
N SER A 35 11.62 -0.25 -27.80
CA SER A 35 13.09 -0.29 -27.74
C SER A 35 13.73 1.03 -27.31
N GLY A 36 12.93 2.07 -27.05
CA GLY A 36 13.42 3.41 -26.70
C GLY A 36 14.16 4.11 -27.84
N ARG A 37 13.96 3.66 -29.08
CA ARG A 37 14.53 4.27 -30.30
C ARG A 37 13.71 5.47 -30.79
N LEU A 38 12.46 5.57 -30.34
CA LEU A 38 11.64 6.76 -30.51
C LEU A 38 12.08 7.81 -29.49
N SER A 39 12.57 8.96 -29.95
CA SER A 39 13.12 10.00 -29.08
C SER A 39 12.05 10.62 -28.18
N ASN A 40 12.40 10.87 -26.91
CA ASN A 40 11.63 11.55 -25.88
C ASN A 40 10.33 10.89 -25.38
N VAL A 41 9.90 9.76 -25.97
CA VAL A 41 8.69 9.04 -25.53
C VAL A 41 9.03 7.58 -25.27
N THR A 42 8.77 7.11 -24.05
CA THR A 42 8.86 5.68 -23.71
C THR A 42 7.48 5.05 -23.72
N ARG A 43 7.41 3.72 -23.90
CA ARG A 43 6.13 3.00 -23.83
C ARG A 43 5.46 3.26 -22.47
N PRO A 44 4.23 3.83 -22.46
CA PRO A 44 3.47 4.01 -21.23
C PRO A 44 3.26 2.68 -20.49
N ALA A 45 3.37 2.70 -19.16
CA ALA A 45 3.36 1.48 -18.36
C ALA A 45 1.97 0.82 -18.27
N ASP A 46 0.91 1.56 -18.57
CA ASP A 46 -0.47 1.12 -18.68
C ASP A 46 -0.80 0.51 -20.06
N ILE A 47 0.17 0.46 -20.98
CA ILE A 47 0.03 -0.20 -22.28
C ILE A 47 0.77 -1.55 -22.24
N PRO A 48 0.15 -2.68 -22.65
CA PRO A 48 0.81 -3.99 -22.69
C PRO A 48 1.99 -4.00 -23.69
N SER A 49 2.97 -4.88 -23.46
CA SER A 49 4.12 -5.03 -24.37
C SER A 49 3.78 -5.74 -25.67
N ASN A 50 2.67 -6.49 -25.68
CA ASN A 50 2.06 -7.08 -26.86
C ASN A 50 0.54 -6.79 -26.85
N PRO A 51 0.11 -5.61 -27.34
CA PRO A 51 -1.32 -5.23 -27.35
C PRO A 51 -2.20 -6.17 -28.16
N ILE A 52 -1.69 -6.72 -29.25
CA ILE A 52 -2.43 -7.58 -30.17
C ILE A 52 -2.86 -8.87 -29.46
N ALA A 53 -1.91 -9.55 -28.82
CA ALA A 53 -2.21 -10.74 -28.04
C ALA A 53 -2.99 -10.43 -26.75
N TYR A 54 -2.76 -9.26 -26.14
CA TYR A 54 -3.41 -8.89 -24.87
C TYR A 54 -4.90 -8.56 -25.04
N TYR A 55 -5.25 -7.82 -26.10
CA TYR A 55 -6.62 -7.39 -26.38
C TYR A 55 -7.36 -8.28 -27.38
N ASP A 56 -6.70 -9.34 -27.88
CA ASP A 56 -7.27 -10.27 -28.86
C ASP A 56 -7.77 -9.54 -30.13
N VAL A 57 -6.84 -8.88 -30.82
CA VAL A 57 -7.10 -8.11 -32.05
C VAL A 57 -6.32 -8.74 -33.20
N ASP A 58 -6.87 -8.72 -34.42
CA ASP A 58 -6.27 -9.46 -35.54
C ASP A 58 -4.97 -8.82 -36.05
N SER A 59 -4.88 -7.49 -36.01
CA SER A 59 -3.70 -6.78 -36.50
C SER A 59 -3.42 -5.45 -35.79
N PHE A 60 -2.16 -5.01 -35.87
CA PHE A 60 -1.79 -3.69 -35.35
C PHE A 60 -2.45 -2.54 -36.11
N VAL A 61 -2.75 -2.74 -37.40
CA VAL A 61 -3.46 -1.75 -38.22
C VAL A 61 -4.89 -1.57 -37.69
N GLU A 62 -5.59 -2.67 -37.44
CA GLU A 62 -6.92 -2.64 -36.83
C GLU A 62 -6.88 -1.98 -35.45
N PHE A 63 -5.89 -2.35 -34.63
CA PHE A 63 -5.73 -1.76 -33.29
C PHE A 63 -5.57 -0.23 -33.34
N ILE A 64 -4.78 0.30 -34.28
CA ILE A 64 -4.61 1.75 -34.45
C ILE A 64 -5.86 2.41 -35.03
N ALA A 65 -6.60 1.74 -35.92
CA ALA A 65 -7.87 2.25 -36.46
C ALA A 65 -8.94 2.42 -35.36
N ILE A 66 -9.01 1.48 -34.41
CA ILE A 66 -9.85 1.60 -33.20
C ILE A 66 -9.48 2.87 -32.42
N GLY A 67 -8.18 3.12 -32.22
CA GLY A 67 -7.70 4.30 -31.51
C GLY A 67 -8.02 5.62 -32.20
N GLU A 68 -7.90 5.66 -33.54
CA GLU A 68 -8.30 6.82 -34.35
C GLU A 68 -9.80 7.11 -34.21
N GLN A 69 -10.63 6.07 -34.25
CA GLN A 69 -12.08 6.20 -34.11
C GLN A 69 -12.47 6.68 -32.71
N ALA A 70 -11.84 6.15 -31.65
CA ALA A 70 -12.08 6.55 -30.27
C ALA A 70 -11.70 8.01 -29.97
N LEU A 71 -10.67 8.54 -30.64
CA LEU A 71 -10.32 9.97 -30.58
C LEU A 71 -11.35 10.84 -31.30
N LYS A 72 -11.81 10.41 -32.49
CA LYS A 72 -12.82 11.15 -33.28
C LYS A 72 -14.18 11.20 -32.60
N SER A 73 -14.56 10.16 -31.86
CA SER A 73 -15.84 10.11 -31.13
C SER A 73 -15.84 10.93 -29.84
N GLY A 74 -14.69 11.47 -29.41
CA GLY A 74 -14.54 12.15 -28.12
C GLY A 74 -14.64 11.21 -26.92
N ALA A 75 -14.63 9.88 -27.14
CA ALA A 75 -14.66 8.87 -26.09
C ALA A 75 -13.33 8.78 -25.32
N PHE A 76 -12.26 9.38 -25.85
CA PHE A 76 -10.96 9.47 -25.19
C PHE A 76 -10.82 10.81 -24.47
N THR A 77 -11.02 10.82 -23.16
CA THR A 77 -10.47 11.87 -22.30
C THR A 77 -9.01 11.52 -22.04
N SER A 78 -8.08 12.40 -22.42
CA SER A 78 -6.66 12.27 -22.12
C SER A 78 -6.35 12.43 -20.63
N ASP A 79 -7.37 12.35 -19.75
CA ASP A 79 -7.26 12.42 -18.30
C ASP A 79 -6.45 11.21 -17.84
N SER A 80 -5.13 11.37 -17.98
CA SER A 80 -4.13 11.31 -16.93
C SER A 80 -4.63 10.78 -15.59
N ASP A 81 -5.12 9.55 -15.60
CA ASP A 81 -4.85 8.62 -14.50
C ASP A 81 -3.37 8.24 -14.55
N ASP A 82 -2.51 9.25 -14.46
CA ASP A 82 -1.10 9.06 -14.30
C ASP A 82 -0.89 8.31 -13.00
N ILE A 83 0.00 7.33 -13.09
CA ILE A 83 0.33 6.49 -11.95
C ILE A 83 0.86 7.41 -10.87
N MET A 84 0.26 7.29 -9.69
CA MET A 84 0.59 8.13 -8.54
C MET A 84 2.12 8.11 -8.28
N SER A 85 2.69 9.23 -7.86
CA SER A 85 4.11 9.26 -7.47
C SER A 85 4.39 8.35 -6.27
N TYR A 86 5.63 7.91 -6.09
CA TYR A 86 6.01 7.08 -4.96
C TYR A 86 5.65 7.74 -3.62
N ASP A 87 5.92 9.04 -3.45
CA ASP A 87 5.64 9.78 -2.22
C ASP A 87 4.14 9.85 -1.93
N ALA A 88 3.31 10.08 -2.94
CA ALA A 88 1.87 10.10 -2.78
C ALA A 88 1.33 8.70 -2.43
N LEU A 89 1.86 7.64 -3.05
CA LEU A 89 1.50 6.26 -2.71
C LEU A 89 1.93 5.91 -1.27
N LYS A 90 3.15 6.29 -0.87
CA LYS A 90 3.68 6.09 0.48
C LYS A 90 2.82 6.82 1.53
N ALA A 91 2.42 8.05 1.25
CA ALA A 91 1.50 8.81 2.11
C ALA A 91 0.13 8.12 2.24
N LEU A 92 -0.39 7.58 1.12
CA LEU A 92 -1.66 6.88 1.09
C LEU A 92 -1.61 5.56 1.88
N VAL A 93 -0.55 4.77 1.73
CA VAL A 93 -0.30 3.55 2.52
C VAL A 93 -0.25 3.85 4.02
N ARG A 94 0.41 4.96 4.40
CA ARG A 94 0.47 5.43 5.80
C ARG A 94 -0.88 5.89 6.32
N LYS A 95 -1.65 6.63 5.51
CA LYS A 95 -3.01 7.09 5.84
C LYS A 95 -3.95 5.91 6.12
N HIS A 96 -3.87 4.85 5.32
CA HIS A 96 -4.67 3.64 5.48
C HIS A 96 -4.10 2.63 6.49
N ARG A 97 -2.98 2.98 7.17
CA ARG A 97 -2.34 2.17 8.22
C ARG A 97 -2.01 0.73 7.77
N ILE A 98 -1.56 0.57 6.54
CA ILE A 98 -1.10 -0.74 6.03
C ILE A 98 0.28 -1.03 6.61
N VAL A 99 0.38 -1.94 7.56
CA VAL A 99 1.62 -2.19 8.33
C VAL A 99 2.39 -3.43 7.89
N SER A 100 1.85 -4.21 6.96
CA SER A 100 2.47 -5.45 6.49
C SER A 100 2.31 -5.68 4.99
N ILE A 101 3.24 -6.44 4.39
CA ILE A 101 3.16 -6.85 2.98
C ILE A 101 1.89 -7.65 2.70
N ARG A 102 1.41 -8.43 3.69
CA ARG A 102 0.16 -9.19 3.56
C ARG A 102 -1.05 -8.26 3.47
N GLU A 103 -1.11 -7.25 4.32
CA GLU A 103 -2.14 -6.21 4.25
C GLU A 103 -2.06 -5.41 2.95
N TRP A 104 -0.86 -5.07 2.48
CA TRP A 104 -0.68 -4.43 1.18
C TRP A 104 -1.29 -5.28 0.05
N LYS A 105 -0.93 -6.56 -0.04
CA LYS A 105 -1.49 -7.47 -1.04
C LYS A 105 -3.02 -7.58 -0.95
N HIS A 106 -3.55 -7.59 0.27
CA HIS A 106 -4.99 -7.60 0.49
C HIS A 106 -5.65 -6.29 0.07
N ALA A 107 -5.06 -5.15 0.40
CA ALA A 107 -5.57 -3.83 0.03
C ALA A 107 -5.60 -3.64 -1.49
N VAL A 108 -4.53 -4.06 -2.18
CA VAL A 108 -4.45 -4.05 -3.64
C VAL A 108 -5.49 -4.98 -4.26
N LYS A 109 -5.62 -6.22 -3.75
CA LYS A 109 -6.54 -7.21 -4.32
C LYS A 109 -8.01 -6.79 -4.22
N ASN A 110 -8.37 -6.11 -3.14
CA ASN A 110 -9.75 -5.72 -2.87
C ASN A 110 -10.01 -4.24 -3.18
N ASP A 111 -9.12 -3.58 -3.93
CA ASP A 111 -9.23 -2.18 -4.36
C ASP A 111 -9.56 -1.21 -3.20
N VAL A 112 -8.91 -1.42 -2.06
CA VAL A 112 -9.16 -0.65 -0.82
C VAL A 112 -8.58 0.76 -0.92
N LEU A 113 -7.57 0.94 -1.77
CA LEU A 113 -6.85 2.19 -1.92
C LEU A 113 -7.30 2.90 -3.20
N PRO A 114 -7.65 4.19 -3.15
CA PRO A 114 -8.09 4.92 -4.33
C PRO A 114 -6.91 5.27 -5.25
N GLY A 115 -7.20 5.38 -6.56
CA GLY A 115 -6.27 5.84 -7.59
C GLY A 115 -5.52 4.71 -8.30
N LYS A 116 -4.67 5.07 -9.28
CA LYS A 116 -3.82 4.11 -9.99
C LYS A 116 -2.43 4.05 -9.39
N TYR A 117 -2.02 2.84 -9.01
CA TYR A 117 -0.71 2.56 -8.43
C TYR A 117 -0.20 1.18 -8.87
N PRO A 118 1.12 0.97 -8.88
CA PRO A 118 1.69 -0.34 -9.17
C PRO A 118 1.44 -1.31 -8.01
N THR A 119 0.95 -2.51 -8.32
CA THR A 119 0.77 -3.63 -7.38
C THR A 119 2.09 -4.08 -6.73
N ALA A 120 3.20 -3.90 -7.45
CA ALA A 120 4.58 -4.15 -7.02
C ALA A 120 5.39 -2.84 -7.13
N PRO A 121 5.32 -1.96 -6.11
CA PRO A 121 5.96 -0.65 -6.14
C PRO A 121 7.49 -0.74 -6.25
N HIS A 122 8.11 -1.73 -5.59
CA HIS A 122 9.55 -2.01 -5.67
C HIS A 122 10.07 -2.31 -7.09
N ASN A 123 9.19 -2.74 -8.00
CA ASN A 123 9.53 -3.04 -9.38
C ASN A 123 9.27 -1.86 -10.33
N TYR A 124 8.52 -0.86 -9.86
CA TYR A 124 8.08 0.27 -10.65
C TYR A 124 8.82 1.57 -10.30
N TYR A 125 8.97 1.88 -9.01
CA TYR A 125 9.62 3.11 -8.55
C TYR A 125 11.12 2.86 -8.32
N PRO A 126 12.02 3.51 -9.09
CA PRO A 126 13.45 3.44 -8.84
C PRO A 126 13.87 3.94 -7.44
N GLU A 127 13.10 4.87 -6.88
CA GLU A 127 13.30 5.49 -5.57
C GLU A 127 12.76 4.65 -4.39
N PHE A 128 12.29 3.43 -4.64
CA PHE A 128 11.74 2.57 -3.59
C PHE A 128 12.81 2.16 -2.56
N GLU A 129 12.73 2.71 -1.36
CA GLU A 129 13.72 2.52 -0.28
C GLU A 129 13.64 1.14 0.40
N GLY A 130 12.58 0.37 0.15
CA GLY A 130 12.32 -0.90 0.82
C GLY A 130 10.95 -0.93 1.49
N TRP A 131 10.48 -2.14 1.80
CA TRP A 131 9.14 -2.36 2.37
C TRP A 131 8.98 -1.72 3.76
N GLU A 132 10.03 -1.66 4.57
CA GLU A 132 9.96 -1.07 5.91
C GLU A 132 9.72 0.44 5.87
N ALA A 133 10.35 1.16 4.94
CA ALA A 133 10.16 2.59 4.76
C ALA A 133 8.81 2.92 4.10
N PHE A 134 8.37 2.07 3.17
CA PHE A 134 7.12 2.22 2.42
C PHE A 134 5.87 1.98 3.27
N LEU A 135 5.87 0.93 4.08
CA LEU A 135 4.72 0.55 4.90
C LEU A 135 4.48 1.55 6.04
N ALA A 136 3.25 1.55 6.56
CA ALA A 136 2.94 2.28 7.77
C ALA A 136 3.74 1.70 8.95
N PRO A 137 4.27 2.54 9.86
CA PRO A 137 4.94 2.04 11.05
C PRO A 137 3.95 1.18 11.84
N LYS A 138 4.40 0.02 12.30
CA LYS A 138 3.61 -0.82 13.21
C LYS A 138 3.35 0.01 14.47
N SER A 139 2.09 0.24 14.80
CA SER A 139 1.75 0.77 16.12
C SER A 139 2.35 -0.16 17.16
N ALA A 140 3.04 0.41 18.16
CA ALA A 140 3.57 -0.37 19.26
C ALA A 140 2.46 -1.28 19.82
N ARG A 141 2.77 -2.57 19.99
CA ARG A 141 1.78 -3.57 20.45
C ARG A 141 1.23 -3.18 21.83
N PHE A 142 2.07 -2.53 22.62
CA PHE A 142 1.76 -2.05 23.95
C PHE A 142 2.12 -0.57 24.07
N LEU A 143 1.44 0.12 24.98
CA LEU A 143 1.69 1.52 25.32
C LEU A 143 3.07 1.66 25.95
N ASP A 144 3.61 2.86 26.00
CA ASP A 144 4.84 3.15 26.73
C ASP A 144 4.64 2.90 28.23
N PHE A 145 5.73 2.61 28.95
CA PHE A 145 5.64 2.23 30.37
C PHE A 145 4.88 3.24 31.23
N SER A 146 5.06 4.54 30.98
CA SER A 146 4.38 5.61 31.71
C SER A 146 2.86 5.54 31.54
N GLU A 147 2.38 5.51 30.30
CA GLU A 147 0.95 5.42 29.98
C GLU A 147 0.34 4.08 30.44
N ALA A 148 1.10 2.99 30.28
CA ALA A 148 0.71 1.67 30.72
C ALA A 148 0.53 1.62 32.24
N ARG A 149 1.42 2.28 32.98
CA ARG A 149 1.39 2.38 34.44
C ARG A 149 0.21 3.23 34.92
N GLU A 150 -0.07 4.36 34.28
CA GLU A 150 -1.25 5.18 34.62
C GLU A 150 -2.55 4.36 34.54
N LYS A 151 -2.74 3.64 33.42
CA LYS A 151 -3.90 2.74 33.26
C LYS A 151 -3.89 1.58 34.27
N ALA A 152 -2.72 1.04 34.58
CA ALA A 152 -2.61 -0.03 35.58
C ALA A 152 -3.00 0.44 36.98
N ILE A 153 -2.70 1.70 37.33
CA ILE A 153 -3.12 2.32 38.60
C ILE A 153 -4.65 2.51 38.64
N GLU A 154 -5.26 2.94 37.54
CA GLU A 154 -6.72 3.05 37.44
C GLU A 154 -7.39 1.69 37.64
N LEU A 155 -6.92 0.65 36.93
CA LEU A 155 -7.43 -0.72 37.08
C LEU A 155 -7.17 -1.27 38.49
N ALA A 156 -6.04 -0.91 39.11
CA ALA A 156 -5.74 -1.33 40.47
C ALA A 156 -6.73 -0.78 41.49
N LYS A 157 -7.25 0.44 41.27
CA LYS A 157 -8.31 1.03 42.09
C LYS A 157 -9.69 0.42 41.80
N GLU A 158 -10.01 0.20 40.53
CA GLU A 158 -11.31 -0.34 40.10
C GLU A 158 -11.51 -1.80 40.53
N TYR A 159 -10.49 -2.64 40.37
CA TYR A 159 -10.56 -4.09 40.63
C TYR A 159 -9.78 -4.54 41.87
N GLU A 160 -9.37 -3.59 42.72
CA GLU A 160 -8.61 -3.84 43.95
C GLU A 160 -7.40 -4.78 43.73
N LEU A 161 -6.59 -4.47 42.72
CA LEU A 161 -5.47 -5.32 42.33
C LEU A 161 -4.34 -5.22 43.36
N ARG A 162 -4.00 -6.36 43.99
CA ARG A 162 -2.94 -6.44 45.00
C ARG A 162 -1.74 -7.27 44.55
N THR A 163 -1.96 -8.21 43.64
CA THR A 163 -0.97 -9.21 43.24
C THR A 163 -0.91 -9.36 41.72
N ALA A 164 0.16 -9.98 41.22
CA ALA A 164 0.28 -10.37 39.83
C ALA A 164 -0.86 -11.31 39.39
N TYR A 165 -1.38 -12.11 40.33
CA TYR A 165 -2.48 -13.04 40.06
C TYR A 165 -3.74 -12.30 39.62
N HIS A 166 -4.12 -11.21 40.29
CA HIS A 166 -5.31 -10.43 39.91
C HIS A 166 -5.17 -9.83 38.49
N TRP A 167 -3.99 -9.36 38.09
CA TRP A 167 -3.75 -8.85 36.73
C TRP A 167 -3.83 -9.93 35.66
N ARG A 168 -3.24 -11.10 35.93
CA ARG A 168 -3.36 -12.25 35.03
C ARG A 168 -4.80 -12.75 34.95
N TRP A 169 -5.55 -12.67 36.03
CA TRP A 169 -6.98 -12.95 36.02
C TRP A 169 -7.76 -11.95 35.15
N LEU A 170 -7.58 -10.64 35.34
CA LEU A 170 -8.19 -9.60 34.48
C LEU A 170 -7.87 -9.82 33.00
N SER A 171 -6.62 -10.16 32.72
CA SER A 171 -6.13 -10.49 31.39
C SER A 171 -6.88 -11.66 30.76
N ARG A 172 -7.20 -12.70 31.54
CA ARG A 172 -7.93 -13.89 31.09
C ARG A 172 -9.42 -13.61 30.92
N GLN A 173 -9.98 -12.71 31.71
CA GLN A 173 -11.39 -12.28 31.58
C GLN A 173 -11.62 -11.28 30.44
N GLY A 174 -10.55 -10.84 29.76
CA GLY A 174 -10.66 -9.84 28.69
C GLY A 174 -10.92 -8.41 29.20
N LEU A 175 -10.80 -8.18 30.51
CA LEU A 175 -11.00 -6.88 31.16
C LEU A 175 -9.74 -6.00 31.09
N ARG A 176 -8.61 -6.54 30.59
CA ARG A 176 -7.39 -5.75 30.36
C ARG A 176 -7.52 -4.90 29.09
N PRO A 177 -7.37 -3.56 29.18
CA PRO A 177 -7.41 -2.68 28.03
C PRO A 177 -6.42 -3.07 26.91
N LYS A 178 -6.84 -2.80 25.67
CA LYS A 178 -5.97 -2.96 24.50
C LYS A 178 -4.75 -2.04 24.63
N GLY A 179 -3.55 -2.57 24.37
CA GLY A 179 -2.29 -1.85 24.55
C GLY A 179 -1.59 -2.11 25.89
N LEU A 180 -2.19 -2.87 26.82
CA LEU A 180 -1.48 -3.34 28.01
C LEU A 180 -0.98 -4.80 27.84
N PRO A 181 0.24 -5.12 28.28
CA PRO A 181 0.75 -6.49 28.26
C PRO A 181 0.16 -7.36 29.38
N ALA A 182 0.05 -8.67 29.12
CA ALA A 182 -0.37 -9.67 30.12
C ALA A 182 0.69 -9.87 31.21
N SER A 183 1.95 -9.72 30.82
CA SER A 183 3.13 -9.81 31.66
C SER A 183 3.97 -8.53 31.47
N PRO A 184 3.58 -7.40 32.09
CA PRO A 184 4.33 -6.15 32.04
C PRO A 184 5.77 -6.30 32.53
N ASP A 185 5.99 -7.22 33.47
CA ASP A 185 7.29 -7.64 34.00
C ASP A 185 8.23 -8.25 32.97
N GLN A 186 7.70 -8.76 31.86
CA GLN A 186 8.49 -9.33 30.76
C GLN A 186 8.66 -8.37 29.58
N TYR A 187 7.87 -7.28 29.53
CA TYR A 187 7.84 -6.37 28.38
C TYR A 187 8.51 -5.03 28.65
N TYR A 188 8.38 -4.49 29.87
CA TYR A 188 8.97 -3.20 30.22
C TYR A 188 10.23 -3.39 31.04
N GLU A 189 11.34 -2.84 30.56
CA GLU A 189 12.61 -2.84 31.29
C GLU A 189 12.54 -1.99 32.57
N GLU A 190 11.68 -0.97 32.57
CA GLU A 190 11.43 -0.08 33.72
C GLU A 190 10.55 -0.72 34.80
N PHE A 191 10.03 -1.94 34.55
CA PHE A 191 9.23 -2.65 35.52
C PHE A 191 10.08 -3.10 36.72
N LYS A 192 9.79 -2.55 37.89
CA LYS A 192 10.48 -2.92 39.14
C LYS A 192 9.73 -4.00 39.92
N THR A 193 8.48 -3.69 40.30
CA THR A 193 7.63 -4.59 41.08
C THR A 193 6.17 -4.36 40.71
N TRP A 194 5.32 -5.36 40.96
CA TRP A 194 3.87 -5.22 40.79
C TRP A 194 3.28 -4.11 41.67
N LYS A 195 3.79 -3.93 42.89
CA LYS A 195 3.40 -2.80 43.76
C LYS A 195 3.72 -1.45 43.09
N HIS A 196 4.94 -1.31 42.54
CA HIS A 196 5.35 -0.12 41.81
C HIS A 196 4.48 0.15 40.57
N PHE A 197 4.13 -0.91 39.84
CA PHE A 197 3.29 -0.85 38.64
C PHE A 197 1.83 -0.47 38.95
N TYR A 198 1.28 -0.94 40.07
CA TYR A 198 -0.05 -0.56 40.54
C TYR A 198 -0.08 0.76 41.32
N GLY A 199 1.06 1.42 41.53
CA GLY A 199 1.16 2.63 42.35
C GLY A 199 0.91 2.39 43.85
N LEU A 200 1.00 1.15 44.30
CA LEU A 200 0.92 0.79 45.72
C LEU A 200 2.26 1.10 46.40
N LYS A 201 2.22 1.74 47.57
CA LYS A 201 3.42 1.98 48.36
C LYS A 201 4.06 0.65 48.75
N SER A 202 5.37 0.52 48.54
CA SER A 202 6.14 -0.52 49.21
C SER A 202 6.09 -0.24 50.71
N VAL A 203 5.40 -1.10 51.46
CA VAL A 203 5.55 -1.20 52.91
C VAL A 203 6.94 -1.71 53.22
#